data_AF-A0A5N9BCQ1-F1
#
_entry.id   AF-A0A5N9BCQ1-F1
#
_cell.length_a   1.000
_cell.length_b   1.000
_cell.length_c   1.000
_cell.angle_alpha   90.00
_cell.angle_beta   90.00
_cell.angle_gamma   90.00
#
_symmetry.space_group_name_H-M   'P 1'
#
loop_
_entity.id
_entity.type
_entity.pdbx_description
1 polymer ?
#
loop_
_entity_poly.entity_id
_entity_poly.type
_entity_poly.pdbx_seq_one_letter_code
_entity_poly.pdbx_strand_id
1 'polypeptide(L)'
;MSKRIIIILSLLSLLIILLILSPQNEKSDYVEGRIIDFEQTSLTTFSSIRIIDFDGKEWEFYAEEEFIGFFPSHLQEHIVQDYPLKIRFELSKDSKKYITEIWD
;
A
#
# COMPACT_ATOMS: atom_id res chain seq x y z
N MET A 1 12.72 31.74 39.47
CA MET A 1 12.29 31.37 38.11
C MET A 1 10.81 31.70 37.97
N SER A 2 10.38 32.45 36.95
CA SER A 2 8.97 32.89 36.88
C SER A 2 8.06 31.74 36.42
N LYS A 3 6.82 31.68 36.94
CA LYS A 3 5.82 30.66 36.55
C LYS A 3 5.62 30.59 35.04
N ARG A 4 5.79 31.72 34.35
CA ARG A 4 5.72 31.85 32.88
C ARG A 4 6.83 31.06 32.18
N ILE A 5 8.05 31.07 32.71
CA ILE A 5 9.18 30.33 32.14
C ILE A 5 8.96 28.81 32.26
N ILE A 6 8.41 28.35 33.38
CA ILE A 6 8.11 26.92 33.60
C ILE A 6 7.04 26.43 32.61
N ILE A 7 5.97 27.20 32.41
CA ILE A 7 4.89 26.86 31.47
C ILE A 7 5.41 26.77 30.02
N ILE A 8 6.25 27.73 29.61
CA ILE A 8 6.85 27.73 28.27
C ILE A 8 7.73 26.51 28.06
N LEU A 9 8.55 26.14 29.05
CA LEU A 9 9.41 24.96 28.98
C LEU A 9 8.59 23.65 28.91
N SER A 10 7.50 23.55 29.67
CA SER A 10 6.61 22.37 29.61
C SER A 10 5.89 22.25 28.27
N LEU A 11 5.43 23.37 27.69
CA LEU A 11 4.79 23.38 26.36
C LEU A 11 5.78 22.99 25.25
N LEU A 12 7.02 23.49 25.35
CA LEU A 12 8.08 23.16 24.40
C LEU A 12 8.45 21.67 24.48
N SER A 13 8.55 21.12 25.69
CA SER A 13 8.78 19.69 25.91
C SER A 13 7.65 18.84 25.32
N LEU A 14 6.39 19.24 25.50
CA LEU A 14 5.25 18.52 24.95
C LEU A 14 5.22 18.54 23.41
N LEU A 15 5.57 19.68 22.80
CA LEU A 15 5.68 19.83 21.35
C LEU A 15 6.77 18.92 20.76
N ILE A 16 7.91 18.81 21.45
CA ILE A 16 9.00 17.93 21.03
C ILE A 16 8.57 16.46 21.07
N ILE A 17 7.84 16.04 22.11
CA ILE A 17 7.31 14.67 22.22
C ILE A 17 6.32 14.37 21.09
N LEU A 18 5.42 15.32 20.76
CA LEU A 18 4.48 15.20 19.64
C LEU A 18 5.18 15.06 18.28
N LEU A 19 6.31 15.73 18.07
CA LEU A 19 7.10 15.61 16.85
C LEU A 19 7.77 14.23 16.72
N ILE A 20 8.26 13.66 17.82
CA ILE A 20 8.93 12.34 17.85
C ILE A 20 7.92 11.21 17.62
N LEU A 21 6.67 11.36 18.08
CA LEU A 21 5.60 10.38 17.87
C LEU A 21 4.96 10.44 16.48
N SER A 22 5.45 11.28 15.56
CA SER A 22 5.04 11.16 14.16
C SER A 22 5.30 9.71 13.73
N PRO A 23 4.28 8.94 13.30
CA PRO A 23 4.52 7.60 12.81
C PRO A 23 5.56 7.72 11.71
N GLN A 24 6.74 7.16 11.96
CA GLN A 24 7.68 6.84 10.91
C GLN A 24 6.90 5.88 10.05
N ASN A 25 6.28 6.40 8.99
CA ASN A 25 5.72 5.59 7.94
C ASN A 25 6.95 4.95 7.30
N GLU A 26 7.46 3.88 7.93
CA GLU A 26 8.36 2.95 7.28
C GLU A 26 7.68 2.70 5.95
N LYS A 27 8.33 3.20 4.90
CA LYS A 27 7.79 3.16 3.57
C LYS A 27 7.69 1.68 3.26
N SER A 28 6.53 1.09 3.56
CA SER A 28 6.30 -0.31 3.32
C SER A 28 6.56 -0.48 1.84
N ASP A 29 7.56 -1.28 1.50
CA ASP A 29 7.93 -1.46 0.09
C ASP A 29 6.83 -2.20 -0.69
N TYR A 30 5.74 -2.59 -0.01
CA TYR A 30 4.56 -3.22 -0.55
C TYR A 30 3.27 -2.58 -0.02
N VAL A 31 2.20 -2.72 -0.79
CA VAL A 31 0.83 -2.45 -0.35
C VAL A 31 0.15 -3.78 -0.03
N GLU A 32 -0.46 -3.86 1.14
CA GLU A 32 -1.29 -4.99 1.54
C GLU A 32 -2.76 -4.59 1.47
N GLY A 33 -3.59 -5.42 0.84
CA GLY A 33 -4.99 -5.10 0.66
C GLY A 33 -5.79 -6.22 0.00
N ARG A 34 -7.08 -6.00 -0.14
CA ARG A 34 -8.02 -6.93 -0.77
C ARG A 34 -8.29 -6.53 -2.20
N ILE A 35 -8.40 -7.51 -3.09
CA ILE A 35 -8.74 -7.27 -4.49
C ILE A 35 -10.20 -6.82 -4.59
N ILE A 36 -10.42 -5.70 -5.28
CA ILE A 36 -11.75 -5.20 -5.63
C ILE A 36 -12.12 -5.49 -7.08
N ASP A 37 -11.14 -5.50 -7.98
CA ASP A 37 -11.33 -5.75 -9.41
C ASP A 37 -10.00 -6.08 -10.10
N PHE A 38 -10.03 -6.72 -11.27
CA PHE A 38 -8.86 -6.91 -12.12
C PHE A 38 -9.25 -7.02 -13.59
N GLU A 39 -8.39 -6.54 -14.49
CA GLU A 39 -8.62 -6.61 -15.92
C GLU A 39 -7.91 -7.83 -16.51
N GLN A 40 -8.67 -8.88 -16.81
CA GLN A 40 -8.15 -10.09 -17.42
C GLN A 40 -7.88 -9.89 -18.92
N THR A 41 -6.68 -10.27 -19.39
CA THR A 41 -6.30 -10.20 -20.81
C THR A 41 -6.31 -11.57 -21.49
N SER A 42 -6.08 -12.65 -20.74
CA SER A 42 -6.20 -14.04 -21.22
C SER A 42 -6.48 -15.01 -20.06
N LEU A 43 -6.57 -16.31 -20.32
CA LEU A 43 -6.68 -17.32 -19.24
C LEU A 43 -5.50 -17.32 -18.26
N THR A 44 -4.34 -16.83 -18.70
CA THR A 44 -3.10 -16.87 -17.91
C THR A 44 -2.53 -15.49 -17.60
N THR A 45 -3.16 -14.41 -18.08
CA THR A 45 -2.63 -13.04 -17.95
C THR A 45 -3.72 -12.03 -17.60
N PHE A 46 -3.32 -10.96 -16.92
CA PHE A 46 -4.13 -9.78 -16.62
C PHE A 46 -3.30 -8.52 -16.89
N SER A 47 -3.93 -7.39 -17.17
CA SER A 47 -3.26 -6.09 -17.41
C SER A 47 -3.22 -5.22 -16.16
N SER A 48 -4.21 -5.33 -15.28
CA SER A 48 -4.29 -4.51 -14.07
C SER A 48 -5.00 -5.21 -12.92
N ILE A 49 -4.64 -4.82 -11.70
CA ILE A 49 -5.32 -5.21 -10.45
C ILE A 49 -5.63 -3.94 -9.68
N ARG A 50 -6.85 -3.88 -9.13
CA ARG A 50 -7.25 -2.88 -8.16
C ARG A 50 -7.42 -3.54 -6.79
N ILE A 51 -6.80 -2.95 -5.77
CA ILE A 51 -6.96 -3.38 -4.38
C ILE A 51 -7.37 -2.20 -3.48
N ILE A 52 -8.01 -2.51 -2.37
CA ILE A 52 -8.24 -1.59 -1.26
C ILE A 52 -7.38 -2.00 -0.07
N ASP A 53 -6.57 -1.08 0.44
CA ASP A 53 -5.75 -1.31 1.63
C ASP A 53 -6.57 -1.22 2.92
N PHE A 54 -5.95 -1.54 4.05
CA PHE A 54 -6.62 -1.52 5.36
C PHE A 54 -6.92 -0.10 5.88
N ASP A 55 -6.34 0.94 5.27
CA ASP A 55 -6.67 2.34 5.53
C ASP A 55 -7.84 2.83 4.65
N GLY A 56 -8.38 1.96 3.78
CA GLY A 56 -9.49 2.25 2.87
C GLY A 56 -9.07 2.99 1.60
N LYS A 57 -7.78 3.06 1.31
CA LYS A 57 -7.27 3.68 0.08
C LYS A 57 -7.24 2.65 -1.05
N GLU A 58 -7.76 3.06 -2.19
CA GLU A 58 -7.70 2.27 -3.42
C GLU A 58 -6.37 2.46 -4.13
N TRP A 59 -5.87 1.35 -4.66
CA TRP A 59 -4.64 1.29 -5.44
C TRP A 59 -4.92 0.55 -6.74
N GLU A 60 -4.38 1.08 -7.83
CA GLU A 60 -4.35 0.43 -9.13
C GLU A 60 -2.90 0.14 -9.50
N PHE A 61 -2.67 -1.11 -9.90
CA PHE A 61 -1.39 -1.65 -10.31
C PHE A 61 -1.51 -2.29 -11.69
N TYR A 62 -0.43 -2.24 -12.46
CA TYR A 62 -0.36 -2.74 -13.82
C TYR A 62 0.63 -3.89 -13.90
N ALA A 63 0.29 -4.93 -14.65
CA ALA A 63 1.19 -6.01 -14.98
C ALA A 63 1.85 -5.74 -16.34
N GLU A 64 3.12 -6.11 -16.47
CA GLU A 64 3.72 -6.26 -17.80
C GLU A 64 3.09 -7.47 -18.53
N GLU A 65 3.16 -7.50 -19.86
CA GLU A 65 2.41 -8.43 -20.73
C GLU A 65 2.54 -9.91 -20.33
N GLU A 66 3.64 -10.28 -19.68
CA GLU A 66 3.94 -11.63 -19.21
C GLU A 66 4.21 -11.66 -17.69
N PHE A 67 3.39 -11.03 -16.85
CA PHE A 67 3.59 -11.18 -15.40
C PHE A 67 3.44 -12.66 -14.97
N ILE A 68 4.57 -13.31 -14.73
CA ILE A 68 4.66 -14.73 -14.37
C ILE A 68 4.52 -14.87 -12.86
N GLY A 69 3.58 -15.70 -12.40
CA GLY A 69 3.50 -16.12 -10.99
C GLY A 69 2.13 -15.94 -10.33
N PHE A 70 1.20 -15.22 -10.98
CA PHE A 70 -0.14 -15.03 -10.44
C PHE A 70 -1.19 -15.11 -11.57
N PHE A 71 -1.95 -16.19 -11.61
CA PHE A 71 -2.97 -16.38 -12.66
C PHE A 71 -4.29 -15.66 -12.32
N PRO A 72 -5.10 -15.29 -13.32
CA PRO A 72 -6.46 -14.79 -13.10
C PRO A 72 -7.31 -15.66 -12.16
N SER A 73 -7.14 -16.98 -12.19
CA SER A 73 -7.82 -17.90 -11.28
C SER A 73 -7.42 -17.71 -9.80
N HIS A 74 -6.14 -17.40 -9.52
CA HIS A 74 -5.69 -17.11 -8.17
C HIS A 74 -6.24 -15.76 -7.69
N LEU A 75 -6.28 -14.73 -8.56
CA LEU A 75 -6.92 -13.45 -8.21
C LEU A 75 -8.40 -13.65 -7.85
N GLN A 76 -9.10 -14.45 -8.64
CA GLN A 76 -10.50 -14.78 -8.36
C GLN A 76 -10.68 -15.51 -7.02
N GLU A 77 -9.76 -16.39 -6.65
CA GLU A 77 -9.79 -17.07 -5.35
C GLU A 77 -9.68 -16.08 -4.19
N HIS A 78 -8.75 -15.13 -4.25
CA HIS A 78 -8.61 -14.07 -3.24
C HIS A 78 -9.89 -13.21 -3.14
N ILE A 79 -10.55 -12.89 -4.25
CA ILE A 79 -11.82 -12.16 -4.25
C ILE A 79 -12.92 -12.97 -3.56
N VAL A 80 -13.04 -14.26 -3.89
CA VAL A 80 -14.10 -15.13 -3.33
C VAL A 80 -13.88 -15.40 -1.84
N GLN A 81 -12.61 -15.54 -1.42
CA GLN A 81 -12.24 -15.80 -0.02
C GLN A 81 -12.11 -14.55 0.84
N ASP A 82 -12.18 -13.35 0.24
CA ASP A 82 -11.91 -12.06 0.91
C ASP A 82 -10.52 -12.01 1.59
N TYR A 83 -9.55 -12.75 1.03
CA TYR A 83 -8.21 -12.89 1.59
C TYR A 83 -7.26 -11.83 0.99
N PRO A 84 -6.52 -11.07 1.82
CA PRO A 84 -5.65 -10.02 1.34
C PRO A 84 -4.43 -10.59 0.59
N LEU A 85 -3.78 -9.74 -0.20
CA LEU A 85 -2.48 -10.01 -0.80
C LEU A 85 -1.56 -8.80 -0.64
N LYS A 86 -0.28 -9.04 -0.86
CA LYS A 86 0.79 -8.04 -0.81
C LYS A 86 1.35 -7.82 -2.20
N ILE A 87 1.45 -6.55 -2.60
CA ILE A 87 1.96 -6.13 -3.91
C ILE A 87 3.16 -5.21 -3.71
N ARG A 88 4.31 -5.62 -4.24
CA ARG A 88 5.45 -4.74 -4.47
C ARG A 88 5.33 -4.13 -5.86
N PHE A 89 5.69 -2.87 -5.99
CA PHE A 89 5.57 -2.15 -7.26
C PHE A 89 6.68 -1.13 -7.47
N GLU A 90 6.92 -0.80 -8.73
CA GLU A 90 7.78 0.29 -9.16
C GLU A 90 6.96 1.38 -9.85
N LEU A 91 7.33 2.65 -9.61
CA LEU A 91 6.73 3.78 -10.29
C LEU A 91 7.46 4.02 -11.61
N SER A 92 6.73 3.89 -12.72
CA SER A 92 7.28 4.16 -14.05
C SER A 92 7.17 5.65 -14.42
N LYS A 93 7.85 6.03 -15.51
CA LYS A 93 7.87 7.40 -16.06
C LYS A 93 6.49 7.90 -16.49
N ASP A 94 5.57 6.98 -16.78
CA ASP A 94 4.16 7.26 -17.10
C ASP A 94 3.29 7.49 -15.84
N SER A 95 3.89 7.52 -14.65
CA SER A 95 3.21 7.60 -13.35
C SER A 95 2.33 6.39 -13.02
N LYS A 96 2.45 5.29 -13.76
CA LYS A 96 1.81 4.01 -13.41
C LYS A 96 2.67 3.21 -12.44
N LYS A 97 2.00 2.35 -11.67
CA LYS A 97 2.62 1.45 -10.70
C LYS A 97 2.66 0.06 -11.31
N TYR A 98 3.85 -0.39 -11.71
CA TYR A 98 4.02 -1.71 -12.29
C TYR A 98 4.36 -2.71 -11.19
N ILE A 99 3.67 -3.84 -11.21
CA ILE A 99 3.85 -4.91 -10.25
C ILE A 99 5.22 -5.55 -10.47
N THR A 100 6.01 -5.66 -9.41
CA THR A 100 7.27 -6.41 -9.42
C THR A 100 7.16 -7.75 -8.70
N GLU A 101 6.26 -7.87 -7.72
CA GLU A 101 6.07 -9.09 -6.93
C GLU A 101 4.66 -9.10 -6.30
N ILE A 102 4.02 -10.29 -6.23
CA ILE A 102 2.73 -10.52 -5.56
C ILE A 102 2.85 -11.78 -4.70
N TRP A 103 2.35 -11.73 -3.46
CA TRP A 103 2.28 -12.88 -2.55
C TRP A 103 1.12 -12.77 -1.54
N ASP A 104 0.75 -13.90 -0.94
CA ASP A 104 -0.34 -14.09 0.02
C ASP A 104 0.12 -14.14 1.51
#